data_AF-A0A1Y1KYH6-F1
#
_entry.id   AF-A0A1Y1KYH6-F1
#
_cell.length_a   1.000
_cell.length_b   1.000
_cell.length_c   1.000
_cell.angle_alpha   90.00
_cell.angle_beta   90.00
_cell.angle_gamma   90.00
#
_symmetry.space_group_name_H-M   'P 1'
#
loop_
_entity.id
_entity.type
_entity.pdbx_description
1 polymer ?
#
loop_
_entity_poly.entity_id
_entity_poly.type
_entity_poly.pdbx_seq_one_letter_code
_entity_poly.pdbx_strand_id
1 'polypeptide(L)'
;MEWPSKRVPQGGLFHPPKVNYDPQTRDYLKALINESKLSTLQRKKDYPLRSSWPQSKSELDLKQETKTPLIRPGSSKKRCQQTIADSGAYIRDKFVPQLPRVDGERAKRHLQDIMAFGKDVQPTPRPSKAKTKAKAEVEEENRFDQLVREIQERRDFLDEMKSLGEGDRYEQIIEQQIQTKLREMKALEVE
;
A
#
# COMPACT_ATOMS: atom_id res chain seq x y z
N MET A 1 2.47 34.38 51.32
CA MET A 1 2.28 32.94 51.06
C MET A 1 3.67 32.31 51.06
N GLU A 2 4.18 31.87 52.22
CA GLU A 2 5.53 31.32 52.30
C GLU A 2 5.55 29.85 51.90
N TRP A 3 6.32 29.58 50.86
CA TRP A 3 6.75 28.26 50.42
C TRP A 3 8.09 27.98 51.14
N PRO A 4 8.37 26.79 51.73
CA PRO A 4 7.81 25.47 51.43
C PRO A 4 6.81 24.93 52.49
N SER A 5 5.91 24.04 52.07
CA SER A 5 4.96 23.35 52.96
C SER A 5 5.63 22.27 53.83
N LYS A 6 5.24 22.14 55.11
CA LYS A 6 5.77 21.15 56.07
C LYS A 6 5.74 19.68 55.61
N ARG A 7 4.94 19.35 54.59
CA ARG A 7 4.76 17.97 54.07
C ARG A 7 5.66 17.63 52.88
N VAL A 8 6.35 18.61 52.29
CA VAL A 8 7.21 18.38 51.13
C VAL A 8 8.67 18.56 51.57
N PRO A 9 9.52 17.51 51.52
CA PRO A 9 10.94 17.66 51.82
C PRO A 9 11.58 18.61 50.81
N GLN A 10 12.55 19.43 51.25
CA GLN A 10 13.34 20.25 50.33
C GLN A 10 14.20 19.32 49.45
N GLY A 11 13.90 19.27 48.16
CA GLY A 11 14.69 18.55 47.17
C GLY A 11 14.01 17.30 46.61
N GLY A 12 14.32 17.01 45.34
CA GLY A 12 13.81 15.86 44.59
C GLY A 12 14.30 15.92 43.15
N LEU A 13 14.04 14.87 42.36
CA LEU A 13 14.51 14.75 40.96
C LEU A 13 14.11 15.95 40.07
N PHE A 14 13.03 16.66 40.44
CA PHE A 14 12.50 17.84 39.74
C PHE A 14 12.80 19.18 40.44
N HIS A 15 13.55 19.16 41.53
CA HIS A 15 13.92 20.36 42.29
C HIS A 15 15.44 20.36 42.54
N PRO A 16 16.25 20.65 41.51
CA PRO A 16 17.68 20.81 41.69
C PRO A 16 17.98 21.96 42.66
N PRO A 17 19.11 21.91 43.39
CA PRO A 17 19.51 22.99 44.29
C PRO A 17 19.60 24.32 43.51
N LYS A 18 18.95 25.35 44.04
CA LYS A 18 19.05 26.70 43.47
C LYS A 18 20.43 27.26 43.83
N VAL A 19 21.28 27.42 42.82
CA VAL A 19 22.57 28.09 42.97
C VAL A 19 22.33 29.60 43.01
N ASN A 20 22.79 30.26 44.07
CA ASN A 20 22.76 31.72 44.19
C ASN A 20 24.00 32.30 43.48
N TYR A 21 23.80 32.91 42.32
CA TYR A 21 24.87 33.57 41.58
C TYR A 21 25.01 35.03 42.02
N ASP A 22 26.23 35.55 41.95
CA ASP A 22 26.50 36.98 42.04
C ASP A 22 25.73 37.75 40.94
N PRO A 23 25.19 38.95 41.20
CA PRO A 23 24.46 39.76 40.22
C PRO A 23 25.17 39.90 38.86
N GLN A 24 26.49 40.11 38.85
CA GLN A 24 27.23 40.25 37.59
C GLN A 24 27.20 38.95 36.79
N THR A 25 27.37 37.82 37.46
CA THR A 25 27.33 36.48 36.85
C THR A 25 25.93 36.14 36.33
N ARG A 26 24.89 36.54 37.07
CA ARG A 26 23.50 36.33 36.66
C ARG A 26 23.17 37.09 35.37
N ASP A 27 23.63 38.33 35.24
CA ASP A 27 23.39 39.13 34.04
C ASP A 27 24.21 38.65 32.85
N TYR A 28 25.45 38.20 33.08
CA TYR A 28 26.25 37.52 32.07
C TYR A 28 25.57 36.24 31.55
N LEU A 29 25.08 35.37 32.43
CA LEU A 29 24.36 34.15 32.05
C LEU A 29 23.08 34.46 31.27
N LYS A 30 22.33 35.52 31.63
CA LYS A 30 21.18 35.98 30.86
C LYS A 30 21.57 36.40 29.45
N ALA A 31 22.67 37.15 29.30
CA ALA A 31 23.17 37.58 28.00
C ALA A 31 23.54 36.38 27.11
N LEU A 32 24.28 35.40 27.65
CA LEU A 32 24.60 34.15 26.94
C LEU A 32 23.35 33.36 26.52
N ILE A 33 22.34 33.26 27.40
CA ILE A 33 21.08 32.59 27.07
C ILE A 33 20.35 33.33 25.94
N ASN A 34 20.32 34.66 25.98
CA ASN A 34 19.66 35.46 24.95
C ASN A 34 20.39 35.36 23.60
N GLU A 35 21.72 35.36 23.60
CA GLU A 35 22.55 35.16 22.42
C GLU A 35 22.35 33.77 21.80
N SER A 36 22.34 32.71 22.62
CA SER A 36 22.12 31.34 22.13
C SER A 36 20.73 31.16 21.49
N LYS A 37 19.70 31.84 22.02
CA LYS A 37 18.35 31.88 21.43
C LYS A 37 18.34 32.53 20.05
N LEU A 38 19.11 33.61 19.85
CA LEU A 38 19.26 34.24 18.54
C LEU A 38 19.92 33.29 17.51
N SER A 39 20.95 32.54 17.92
CA SER A 39 21.56 31.49 17.07
C SER A 39 20.57 30.38 16.71
N THR A 40 19.70 29.97 17.65
CA THR A 40 18.68 28.95 17.37
C THR A 40 17.60 29.48 16.42
N LEU A 41 17.21 30.75 16.55
CA LEU A 41 16.26 31.41 15.65
C LEU A 41 16.83 31.60 14.24
N GLN A 42 18.11 31.93 14.11
CA GLN A 42 18.81 31.99 12.83
C GLN A 42 18.85 30.61 12.16
N ARG A 43 19.23 29.54 12.89
CA ARG A 43 19.18 28.16 12.37
C ARG A 43 17.78 27.74 11.90
N LYS A 44 16.73 28.19 12.60
CA LYS A 44 15.33 27.95 12.17
C LYS A 44 14.95 28.70 10.90
N LYS A 45 15.56 29.85 10.61
CA LYS A 45 15.40 30.55 9.31
C LYS A 45 16.16 29.87 8.19
N ASP A 46 17.28 29.21 8.50
CA ASP A 46 18.09 28.44 7.53
C ASP A 46 17.57 27.02 7.30
N TYR A 47 16.55 26.60 8.05
CA TYR A 47 15.90 25.30 7.93
C TYR A 47 15.27 24.97 6.55
N PRO A 48 14.80 25.91 5.70
CA PRO A 48 14.31 25.55 4.38
C PRO A 48 15.43 25.16 3.41
N LEU A 49 16.71 25.44 3.70
CA LEU A 49 17.83 25.01 2.86
C LEU A 49 18.27 23.56 3.14
N ARG A 50 17.92 23.02 4.32
CA ARG A 50 18.14 21.60 4.68
C ARG A 50 16.96 20.71 4.29
N SER A 51 16.15 21.15 3.33
CA SER A 51 14.98 20.42 2.79
C SER A 51 15.27 19.65 1.50
N SER A 52 16.55 19.60 1.06
CA SER A 52 16.96 18.81 -0.12
C SER A 52 17.12 17.31 0.14
N TRP A 53 16.95 16.87 1.38
CA TRP A 53 16.76 15.46 1.69
C TRP A 53 15.26 15.21 1.82
N PRO A 54 14.69 14.20 1.14
CA PRO A 54 13.30 13.85 1.31
C PRO A 54 13.14 13.21 2.69
N GLN A 55 13.16 14.01 3.74
CA GLN A 55 12.39 13.68 4.93
C GLN A 55 10.95 13.76 4.47
N SER A 56 10.39 12.59 4.16
CA SER A 56 8.96 12.39 4.12
C SER A 56 8.38 13.13 5.32
N LYS A 57 7.80 14.31 5.09
CA LYS A 57 6.85 14.88 6.02
C LYS A 57 5.72 13.88 6.02
N SER A 58 5.80 12.93 6.94
CA SER A 58 4.65 12.12 7.28
C SER A 58 3.62 13.13 7.77
N GLU A 59 2.66 13.47 6.91
CA GLU A 59 1.37 14.07 7.26
C GLU A 59 0.55 13.07 8.09
N LEU A 60 1.20 12.42 9.05
CA LEU A 60 0.65 11.46 9.99
C LEU A 60 0.61 12.09 11.39
N ASP A 61 0.28 13.38 11.46
CA ASP A 61 -0.44 13.92 12.62
C ASP A 61 -1.95 13.84 12.32
N LEU A 62 -2.39 12.73 11.73
CA LEU A 62 -3.71 12.22 12.04
C LEU A 62 -3.66 11.92 13.53
N LYS A 63 -4.18 12.86 14.31
CA LYS A 63 -4.53 12.74 15.72
C LYS A 63 -5.31 11.43 15.85
N GLN A 64 -4.60 10.32 16.06
CA GLN A 64 -5.21 9.13 16.59
C GLN A 64 -5.63 9.58 17.98
N GLU A 65 -6.89 9.98 18.09
CA GLU A 65 -7.58 10.03 19.35
C GLU A 65 -7.54 8.59 19.87
N THR A 66 -6.40 8.24 20.49
CA THR A 66 -6.35 7.13 21.41
C THR A 66 -7.45 7.48 22.39
N LYS A 67 -8.58 6.77 22.34
CA LYS A 67 -9.67 6.93 23.28
C LYS A 67 -9.11 6.55 24.64
N THR A 68 -8.43 7.48 25.30
CA THR A 68 -8.08 7.35 26.69
C THR A 68 -9.41 7.15 27.39
N PRO A 69 -9.60 6.07 28.17
CA PRO A 69 -10.87 5.84 28.82
C PRO A 69 -11.21 7.09 29.64
N LEU A 70 -12.29 7.77 29.23
CA LEU A 70 -12.78 9.01 29.87
C LEU A 70 -13.21 8.76 31.33
N ILE A 71 -13.34 7.48 31.70
CA ILE A 71 -13.69 7.00 33.01
C ILE A 71 -12.39 6.83 33.81
N ARG A 72 -12.10 7.78 34.72
CA ARG A 72 -11.17 7.50 35.82
C ARG A 72 -11.65 6.25 36.54
N PRO A 73 -10.83 5.21 36.76
CA PRO A 73 -11.24 4.09 37.58
C PRO A 73 -11.58 4.64 38.97
N GLY A 74 -12.86 4.65 39.32
CA GLY A 74 -13.38 5.20 40.59
C GLY A 74 -12.97 4.39 41.83
N SER A 75 -12.11 3.39 41.67
CA SER A 75 -11.68 2.48 42.73
C SER A 75 -10.28 1.96 42.43
N SER A 76 -9.45 1.85 43.46
CA SER A 76 -8.14 1.19 43.41
C SER A 76 -8.20 -0.34 43.34
N LYS A 77 -9.41 -0.93 43.35
CA LYS A 77 -9.59 -2.39 43.33
C LYS A 77 -9.41 -2.97 41.92
N LYS A 78 -8.84 -4.18 41.86
CA LYS A 78 -8.70 -4.97 40.62
C LYS A 78 -10.10 -5.34 40.09
N ARG A 79 -10.29 -5.28 38.77
CA ARG A 79 -11.52 -5.69 38.08
C ARG A 79 -11.63 -7.22 38.03
N CYS A 80 -12.85 -7.75 38.05
CA CYS A 80 -13.12 -9.18 37.84
C CYS A 80 -12.90 -9.58 36.37
N GLN A 81 -12.66 -10.86 36.11
CA GLN A 81 -12.40 -11.39 34.76
C GLN A 81 -13.56 -11.10 33.79
N GLN A 82 -14.80 -11.31 34.21
CA GLN A 82 -16.00 -11.01 33.41
C GLN A 82 -16.02 -9.52 33.00
N THR A 83 -15.79 -8.62 33.95
CA THR A 83 -15.70 -7.17 33.68
C THR A 83 -14.59 -6.80 32.70
N ILE A 84 -13.47 -7.53 32.68
CA ILE A 84 -12.38 -7.30 31.72
C ILE A 84 -12.79 -7.80 30.33
N ALA A 85 -13.40 -8.99 30.25
CA ALA A 85 -13.89 -9.55 29.00
C ALA A 85 -14.97 -8.65 28.37
N ASP A 86 -15.96 -8.23 29.15
CA ASP A 86 -17.07 -7.36 28.72
C ASP A 86 -16.59 -5.96 28.31
N SER A 87 -15.47 -5.50 28.88
CA SER A 87 -14.88 -4.20 28.50
C SER A 87 -14.26 -4.18 27.09
N GLY A 88 -14.23 -5.31 26.39
CA GLY A 88 -13.66 -5.41 25.04
C GLY A 88 -12.14 -5.31 25.00
N ALA A 89 -11.46 -5.43 26.15
CA ALA A 89 -10.00 -5.30 26.26
C ALA A 89 -9.22 -6.32 25.43
N TYR A 90 -9.84 -7.46 25.12
CA TYR A 90 -9.26 -8.51 24.28
C TYR A 90 -9.58 -8.36 22.78
N ILE A 91 -10.43 -7.39 22.42
CA ILE A 91 -10.75 -7.12 21.02
C ILE A 91 -9.53 -6.42 20.40
N ARG A 92 -8.90 -7.07 19.43
CA ARG A 92 -7.77 -6.50 18.71
C ARG A 92 -8.27 -5.55 17.63
N ASP A 93 -7.75 -4.34 17.62
CA ASP A 93 -8.02 -3.37 16.56
C ASP A 93 -7.67 -3.98 15.21
N LYS A 94 -8.62 -3.93 14.27
CA LYS A 94 -8.38 -4.31 12.88
C LYS A 94 -7.50 -3.24 12.25
N PHE A 95 -6.42 -3.65 11.59
CA PHE A 95 -5.59 -2.72 10.84
C PHE A 95 -6.42 -2.04 9.75
N VAL A 96 -6.47 -0.72 9.79
CA VAL A 96 -7.02 0.12 8.72
C VAL A 96 -5.87 0.97 8.20
N PRO A 97 -5.55 0.93 6.89
CA PRO A 97 -4.52 1.79 6.32
C PRO A 97 -4.90 3.26 6.57
N GLN A 98 -3.94 4.05 7.03
CA GLN A 98 -4.16 5.48 7.33
C GLN A 98 -4.41 6.30 6.06
N LEU A 99 -3.97 5.80 4.89
CA LEU A 99 -4.22 6.43 3.60
C LEU A 99 -5.37 5.75 2.87
N PRO A 100 -6.23 6.52 2.18
CA PRO A 100 -7.21 5.95 1.27
C PRO A 100 -6.48 5.12 0.20
N ARG A 101 -7.13 4.03 -0.22
CA ARG A 101 -6.65 3.24 -1.36
C ARG A 101 -6.59 4.16 -2.57
N VAL A 102 -5.38 4.52 -3.02
CA VAL A 102 -5.21 5.31 -4.24
C VAL A 102 -5.58 4.43 -5.43
N ASP A 103 -6.36 4.97 -6.36
CA ASP A 103 -6.73 4.27 -7.59
C ASP A 103 -5.47 3.99 -8.42
N GLY A 104 -4.97 2.75 -8.35
CA GLY A 104 -3.74 2.34 -9.03
C GLY A 104 -3.82 2.53 -10.55
N GLU A 105 -5.02 2.42 -11.13
CA GLU A 105 -5.22 2.72 -12.55
C GLU A 105 -4.99 4.18 -12.90
N ARG A 106 -5.40 5.11 -12.02
CA ARG A 106 -5.18 6.54 -12.23
C ARG A 106 -3.69 6.88 -12.17
N ALA A 107 -2.97 6.30 -11.21
CA ALA A 107 -1.52 6.47 -11.08
C ALA A 107 -0.76 5.90 -12.30
N LYS A 108 -1.16 4.72 -12.80
CA LYS A 108 -0.57 4.13 -14.01
C LYS A 108 -0.78 5.01 -15.24
N ARG A 109 -2.01 5.52 -15.45
CA ARG A 109 -2.32 6.43 -16.57
C ARG A 109 -1.51 7.71 -16.49
N HIS A 110 -1.49 8.34 -15.33
CA HIS A 110 -0.69 9.53 -15.09
C HIS A 110 0.79 9.33 -15.45
N LEU A 111 1.38 8.22 -15.00
CA LEU A 111 2.76 7.88 -15.33
C LEU A 111 2.94 7.64 -16.84
N GLN A 112 2.02 6.94 -17.48
CA GLN A 112 2.02 6.70 -18.92
C GLN A 112 1.99 8.01 -19.70
N ASP A 113 1.14 8.96 -19.30
CA ASP A 113 1.00 10.26 -19.98
C ASP A 113 2.26 11.12 -19.80
N ILE A 114 2.87 11.11 -18.62
CA ILE A 114 4.17 11.76 -18.39
C ILE A 114 5.26 11.12 -19.25
N MET A 115 5.33 9.79 -19.32
CA MET A 115 6.36 9.10 -20.12
C MET A 115 6.19 9.35 -21.62
N ALA A 116 4.95 9.39 -22.11
CA ALA A 116 4.66 9.58 -23.53
C ALA A 116 4.76 11.04 -23.98
N PHE A 117 4.23 11.98 -23.19
CA PHE A 117 4.03 13.38 -23.60
C PHE A 117 4.83 14.39 -22.77
N GLY A 118 5.53 13.95 -21.72
CA GLY A 118 6.26 14.83 -20.79
C GLY A 118 5.35 15.65 -19.86
N LYS A 119 4.03 15.43 -19.92
CA LYS A 119 3.02 16.16 -19.13
C LYS A 119 1.79 15.30 -18.89
N ASP A 120 1.10 15.55 -17.78
CA ASP A 120 -0.16 14.89 -17.46
C ASP A 120 -1.26 15.38 -18.41
N VAL A 121 -1.68 14.52 -19.33
CA VAL A 121 -2.78 14.83 -20.25
C VAL A 121 -4.05 14.35 -19.58
N GLN A 122 -4.89 15.30 -19.12
CA GLN A 122 -6.21 14.95 -18.59
C GLN A 122 -6.94 14.10 -19.64
N PRO A 123 -7.60 13.00 -19.24
CA PRO A 123 -8.32 12.17 -20.18
C PRO A 123 -9.39 13.04 -20.82
N THR A 124 -9.15 13.45 -22.07
CA THR A 124 -10.22 13.98 -22.92
C THR A 124 -11.34 12.96 -22.86
N PRO A 125 -12.60 13.36 -22.61
CA PRO A 125 -13.71 12.43 -22.66
C PRO A 125 -13.63 11.78 -24.03
N ARG A 126 -13.18 10.52 -24.06
CA ARG A 126 -13.06 9.80 -25.32
C ARG A 126 -14.48 9.84 -25.87
N PRO A 127 -14.71 10.29 -27.12
CA PRO A 127 -15.99 9.99 -27.75
C PRO A 127 -16.16 8.50 -27.52
N SER A 128 -17.31 8.12 -26.94
CA SER A 128 -17.61 6.73 -26.59
C SER A 128 -17.06 5.92 -27.73
N LYS A 129 -16.15 4.97 -27.43
CA LYS A 129 -15.64 4.08 -28.46
C LYS A 129 -16.90 3.42 -28.99
N ALA A 130 -17.47 3.97 -30.07
CA ALA A 130 -18.37 3.28 -30.94
C ALA A 130 -17.61 1.99 -31.14
N LYS A 131 -18.15 0.89 -30.61
CA LYS A 131 -17.52 -0.40 -30.67
C LYS A 131 -17.20 -0.55 -32.14
N THR A 132 -15.96 -0.29 -32.52
CA THR A 132 -15.43 -0.69 -33.80
C THR A 132 -15.43 -2.18 -33.60
N LYS A 133 -16.56 -2.77 -34.00
CA LYS A 133 -16.62 -4.10 -34.52
C LYS A 133 -15.66 -4.06 -35.70
N ALA A 134 -14.35 -4.01 -35.43
CA ALA A 134 -13.43 -4.80 -36.17
C ALA A 134 -13.87 -6.23 -35.81
N LYS A 135 -14.95 -6.68 -36.48
CA LYS A 135 -14.89 -7.97 -37.11
C LYS A 135 -13.57 -7.88 -37.85
N ALA A 136 -12.52 -8.45 -37.28
CA ALA A 136 -11.61 -9.14 -38.16
C ALA A 136 -12.56 -9.98 -39.01
N GLU A 137 -12.62 -9.69 -40.31
CA GLU A 137 -12.97 -10.71 -41.27
C GLU A 137 -11.97 -11.83 -40.98
N VAL A 138 -12.31 -12.66 -39.98
CA VAL A 138 -11.91 -14.04 -39.96
C VAL A 138 -12.61 -14.52 -41.21
N GLU A 139 -11.85 -14.53 -42.31
CA GLU A 139 -12.20 -15.31 -43.48
C GLU A 139 -12.81 -16.58 -42.93
N GLU A 140 -14.07 -16.86 -43.27
CA GLU A 140 -14.76 -18.04 -42.78
C GLU A 140 -13.99 -19.25 -43.33
N GLU A 141 -12.92 -19.65 -42.63
CA GLU A 141 -12.10 -20.78 -43.00
C GLU A 141 -13.08 -21.94 -43.10
N ASN A 142 -13.10 -22.59 -44.27
CA ASN A 142 -13.99 -23.73 -44.49
C ASN A 142 -13.81 -24.69 -43.31
N ARG A 143 -14.91 -25.17 -42.74
CA ARG A 143 -14.87 -26.08 -41.58
C ARG A 143 -13.92 -27.26 -41.82
N PHE A 144 -13.81 -27.70 -43.08
CA PHE A 144 -12.86 -28.70 -43.53
C PHE A 144 -11.39 -28.31 -43.26
N ASP A 145 -10.96 -27.11 -43.65
CA ASP A 145 -9.59 -26.63 -43.45
C ASP A 145 -9.24 -26.48 -41.96
N GLN A 146 -10.23 -26.07 -41.15
CA GLN A 146 -10.10 -26.04 -39.69
C GLN A 146 -9.85 -27.45 -39.12
N LEU A 147 -10.62 -28.45 -39.55
CA LEU A 147 -10.45 -29.84 -39.09
C LEU A 147 -9.10 -30.43 -39.50
N VAL A 148 -8.59 -30.11 -40.70
CA VAL A 148 -7.24 -30.52 -41.13
C VAL A 148 -6.19 -29.94 -40.20
N ARG A 149 -6.28 -28.64 -39.88
CA ARG A 149 -5.36 -27.95 -38.96
C ARG A 149 -5.42 -28.58 -37.56
N GLU A 150 -6.62 -28.78 -37.04
CA GLU A 150 -6.84 -29.38 -35.73
C GLU A 150 -6.37 -30.84 -35.62
N ILE A 151 -6.32 -31.59 -36.73
CA ILE A 151 -5.73 -32.94 -36.76
C ILE A 151 -4.20 -32.84 -36.72
N GLN A 152 -3.63 -31.92 -37.49
CA GLN A 152 -2.18 -31.72 -37.54
C GLN A 152 -1.65 -31.29 -36.17
N GLU A 153 -2.28 -30.31 -35.51
CA GLU A 153 -1.93 -29.89 -34.15
C GLU A 153 -1.92 -31.04 -33.14
N ARG A 154 -2.83 -32.02 -33.29
CA ARG A 154 -2.90 -33.17 -32.38
C ARG A 154 -1.80 -34.18 -32.63
N ARG A 155 -1.38 -34.34 -33.89
CA ARG A 155 -0.21 -35.15 -34.23
C ARG A 155 1.06 -34.51 -33.69
N ASP A 156 1.24 -33.22 -33.93
CA ASP A 156 2.40 -32.47 -33.46
C ASP A 156 2.48 -32.51 -31.92
N PHE A 157 1.36 -32.34 -31.22
CA PHE A 157 1.29 -32.49 -29.76
C PHE A 157 1.68 -33.90 -29.29
N LEU A 158 1.24 -34.96 -29.99
CA LEU A 158 1.64 -36.34 -29.63
C LEU A 158 3.15 -36.54 -29.81
N ASP A 159 3.73 -36.01 -30.88
CA ASP A 159 5.17 -36.08 -31.15
C ASP A 159 5.98 -35.31 -30.10
N GLU A 160 5.51 -34.13 -29.69
CA GLU A 160 6.08 -33.37 -28.58
C GLU A 160 6.03 -34.19 -27.27
N MET A 161 4.88 -34.78 -26.93
CA MET A 161 4.76 -35.60 -25.71
C MET A 161 5.60 -36.87 -25.78
N LYS A 162 5.76 -37.49 -26.96
CA LYS A 162 6.67 -38.63 -27.18
C LYS A 162 8.12 -38.22 -26.97
N SER A 163 8.52 -37.05 -27.45
CA SER A 163 9.89 -36.51 -27.22
C SER A 163 10.20 -36.27 -25.74
N LEU A 164 9.17 -35.94 -24.95
CA LEU A 164 9.24 -35.75 -23.50
C LEU A 164 9.13 -37.06 -22.71
N GLY A 165 8.90 -38.20 -23.37
CA GLY A 165 8.74 -39.51 -22.73
C GLY A 165 7.37 -39.76 -22.08
N GLU A 166 6.39 -38.88 -22.35
CA GLU A 166 5.03 -38.94 -21.79
C GLU A 166 3.98 -39.36 -22.85
N GLY A 167 4.43 -39.85 -24.01
CA GLY A 167 3.57 -40.21 -25.16
C GLY A 167 2.50 -41.26 -24.83
N ASP A 168 2.87 -42.31 -24.10
CA ASP A 168 1.97 -43.44 -23.77
C ASP A 168 0.71 -43.01 -23.01
N ARG A 169 0.80 -41.91 -22.23
CA ARG A 169 -0.34 -41.37 -21.47
C ARG A 169 -1.38 -40.70 -22.36
N TYR A 170 -0.94 -40.13 -23.48
CA TYR A 170 -1.78 -39.29 -24.34
C TYR A 170 -2.14 -39.96 -25.67
N GLU A 171 -1.43 -41.01 -26.07
CA GLU A 171 -1.61 -41.71 -27.34
C GLU A 171 -3.07 -42.11 -27.59
N GLN A 172 -3.68 -42.87 -26.68
CA GLN A 172 -5.06 -43.33 -26.83
C GLN A 172 -6.07 -42.17 -26.87
N ILE A 173 -5.85 -41.11 -26.09
CA ILE A 173 -6.74 -39.95 -26.02
C ILE A 173 -6.68 -39.17 -27.33
N ILE A 174 -5.48 -38.95 -27.84
CA ILE A 174 -5.25 -38.20 -29.07
C ILE A 174 -5.75 -38.98 -30.29
N GLU A 175 -5.54 -40.29 -30.34
CA GLU A 175 -6.09 -41.14 -31.39
C GLU A 175 -7.62 -41.05 -31.46
N GLN A 176 -8.31 -41.08 -30.32
CA GLN A 176 -9.77 -40.91 -30.28
C GLN A 176 -10.20 -39.53 -30.79
N GLN A 177 -9.47 -38.47 -30.44
CA GLN A 177 -9.75 -37.11 -30.91
C GLN A 177 -9.52 -36.97 -32.42
N ILE A 178 -8.45 -37.55 -32.95
CA ILE A 178 -8.18 -37.61 -34.39
C ILE A 178 -9.29 -38.38 -35.11
N GLN A 179 -9.70 -39.53 -34.59
CA GLN A 179 -10.80 -40.32 -35.17
C GLN A 179 -12.12 -39.56 -35.18
N THR A 180 -12.42 -38.81 -34.11
CA THR A 180 -13.63 -37.98 -34.04
C THR A 180 -13.63 -36.91 -35.11
N LYS A 181 -12.52 -36.18 -35.27
CA LYS A 181 -12.36 -35.15 -36.31
C LYS A 181 -12.38 -35.72 -37.73
N LEU A 182 -11.81 -36.91 -37.94
CA LEU A 182 -11.88 -37.60 -39.23
C LEU A 182 -13.31 -38.01 -39.59
N ARG A 183 -14.14 -38.39 -38.62
CA ARG A 183 -15.56 -38.67 -38.87
C ARG A 183 -16.32 -37.40 -39.22
N GLU A 184 -16.04 -36.30 -38.53
CA GLU A 184 -16.63 -34.99 -38.83
C GLU A 184 -16.23 -34.52 -40.23
N MET A 185 -14.95 -34.65 -40.59
CA MET A 185 -14.43 -34.33 -41.92
C MET A 185 -15.14 -35.14 -43.01
N LYS A 186 -15.30 -36.45 -42.82
CA LYS A 186 -16.04 -37.32 -43.76
C LYS A 186 -17.52 -36.99 -43.88
N ALA A 187 -18.15 -36.51 -42.81
CA ALA A 187 -19.55 -36.10 -42.87
C ALA A 187 -19.74 -34.86 -43.76
N LEU A 188 -18.76 -33.94 -43.74
CA LEU A 188 -18.75 -32.74 -44.58
C LEU A 188 -18.40 -33.02 -46.04
N GLU A 189 -17.69 -34.11 -46.34
CA GLU A 189 -17.40 -34.54 -47.74
C GLU A 189 -18.62 -35.12 -48.47
N VAL A 190 -19.68 -35.48 -47.74
CA VAL A 190 -20.88 -36.14 -48.29
C VAL A 190 -22.04 -35.15 -48.54
N GLU A 191 -21.99 -33.94 -47.98
CA GLU A 191 -22.89 -32.82 -48.29
C GLU A 191 -22.46 -32.06 -49.55
#